data_AF-A0A2E6ZDH0-F1
#
_entry.id   AF-A0A2E6ZDH0-F1
#
_cell.length_a   1.000
_cell.length_b   1.000
_cell.length_c   1.000
_cell.angle_alpha   90.00
_cell.angle_beta   90.00
_cell.angle_gamma   90.00
#
_symmetry.space_group_name_H-M   'P 1'
#
loop_
_entity.id
_entity.type
_entity.pdbx_description
1 polymer ?
#
loop_
_entity_poly.entity_id
_entity_poly.type
_entity_poly.pdbx_seq_one_letter_code
_entity_poly.pdbx_strand_id
1 'polypeptide(L)'
;MDLYYDPVVDEHLKSPVGLIAPTWYLAPQRREVAETAWTFGATALGLLGDGDVQLARAQDGIMLAWFTGEFADGAVKRKLWDACDALFEPRFDQDSGEFTFNFGFNEPHPRGQCNARVMAGWVCSPGAWASIFTNPNLTKHTEPCVEDVDFPRIAMSEAHWDGNALVLAASACNDSTNGARTTMRVRRLPVDGEWQLTGSDGTSTSCHVAGGETAIELIADSSTFTLEVT
;
A
#
# COMPACT_ATOMS: atom_id res chain seq x y z
N MET A 1 3.37 31.55 0.34
CA MET A 1 3.19 30.56 -0.72
C MET A 1 1.72 30.59 -1.08
N ASP A 2 1.40 30.66 -2.36
CA ASP A 2 0.02 30.71 -2.81
C ASP A 2 -0.50 29.28 -2.96
N LEU A 3 -1.74 29.04 -2.55
CA LEU A 3 -2.42 27.78 -2.84
C LEU A 3 -2.82 27.71 -4.32
N TYR A 4 -3.21 28.86 -4.87
CA TYR A 4 -3.67 29.02 -6.24
C TYR A 4 -3.41 30.45 -6.70
N TYR A 5 -3.10 30.61 -7.98
CA TYR A 5 -3.02 31.89 -8.66
C TYR A 5 -3.94 31.84 -9.89
N ASP A 6 -4.87 32.79 -9.99
CA ASP A 6 -5.72 32.96 -11.16
C ASP A 6 -5.13 34.01 -12.09
N PRO A 7 -4.59 33.62 -13.26
CA PRO A 7 -3.98 34.57 -14.19
C PRO A 7 -5.02 35.38 -14.98
N VAL A 8 -6.29 34.99 -15.00
CA VAL A 8 -7.35 35.71 -15.74
C VAL A 8 -7.78 36.95 -14.97
N VAL A 9 -7.83 36.86 -13.65
CA VAL A 9 -8.20 37.98 -12.77
C VAL A 9 -7.04 38.53 -11.92
N ASP A 10 -5.82 38.01 -12.12
CA ASP A 10 -4.60 38.39 -11.39
C ASP A 10 -4.73 38.28 -9.87
N GLU A 11 -5.28 37.16 -9.39
CA GLU A 11 -5.58 36.96 -7.96
C GLU A 11 -4.79 35.80 -7.35
N HIS A 12 -4.16 36.08 -6.20
CA HIS A 12 -3.41 35.08 -5.43
C HIS A 12 -4.22 34.61 -4.21
N LEU A 13 -4.57 33.33 -4.17
CA LEU A 13 -5.12 32.69 -2.98
C LEU A 13 -3.99 32.35 -2.00
N LYS A 14 -3.66 33.31 -1.13
CA LYS A 14 -2.62 33.17 -0.09
C LYS A 14 -3.15 32.34 1.07
N SER A 15 -2.57 31.17 1.28
CA SER A 15 -2.92 30.31 2.42
C SER A 15 -1.72 29.45 2.84
N PRO A 16 -1.51 29.20 4.14
CA PRO A 16 -0.54 28.20 4.60
C PRO A 16 -0.77 26.82 3.97
N VAL A 17 -1.99 26.51 3.53
CA VAL A 17 -2.32 25.27 2.81
C VAL A 17 -1.52 25.14 1.51
N GLY A 18 -1.13 26.23 0.85
CA GLY A 18 -0.26 26.19 -0.33
C GLY A 18 1.12 25.57 -0.05
N LEU A 19 1.61 25.67 1.18
CA LEU A 19 2.83 25.00 1.64
C LEU A 19 2.56 23.58 2.14
N ILE A 20 1.45 23.35 2.83
CA ILE A 20 1.13 22.08 3.49
C ILE A 20 0.63 21.04 2.50
N ALA A 21 -0.26 21.39 1.57
CA ALA A 21 -0.86 20.46 0.61
C ALA A 21 0.15 19.66 -0.24
N PRO A 22 1.26 20.26 -0.75
CA PRO A 22 2.24 19.50 -1.54
C PRO A 22 3.20 18.65 -0.70
N THR A 23 3.18 18.73 0.64
CA THR A 23 4.17 18.10 1.54
C THR A 23 4.42 16.63 1.21
N TRP A 24 3.37 15.82 1.07
CA TRP A 24 3.50 14.40 0.75
C TRP A 24 4.25 14.17 -0.57
N TYR A 25 3.90 14.93 -1.61
CA TYR A 25 4.54 14.81 -2.93
C TYR A 25 5.97 15.35 -2.95
N LEU A 26 6.28 16.32 -2.09
CA LEU A 26 7.62 16.87 -1.93
C LEU A 26 8.54 15.95 -1.13
N ALA A 27 8.03 15.05 -0.30
CA ALA A 27 8.87 14.15 0.51
C ALA A 27 9.95 13.40 -0.30
N PRO A 28 9.63 12.73 -1.44
CA PRO A 28 10.66 12.08 -2.27
C PRO A 28 11.52 13.04 -3.10
N GLN A 29 11.06 14.27 -3.36
CA GLN A 29 11.68 15.18 -4.33
C GLN A 29 12.53 16.27 -3.69
N ARG A 30 12.05 16.84 -2.57
CA ARG A 30 12.58 17.97 -1.82
C ARG A 30 12.30 17.76 -0.33
N ARG A 31 12.88 16.70 0.23
CA ARG A 31 12.69 16.24 1.61
C ARG A 31 12.73 17.37 2.65
N GLU A 32 13.76 18.22 2.61
CA GLU A 32 13.92 19.34 3.55
C GLU A 32 12.75 20.35 3.51
N VAL A 33 12.21 20.61 2.32
CA VAL A 33 11.04 21.50 2.15
C VAL A 33 9.80 20.85 2.75
N ALA A 34 9.62 19.55 2.51
CA ALA A 34 8.50 18.79 3.03
C ALA A 34 8.56 18.67 4.56
N GLU A 35 9.74 18.40 5.14
CA GLU A 35 9.95 18.39 6.59
C GLU A 35 9.62 19.75 7.20
N THR A 36 10.08 20.84 6.58
CA THR A 36 9.76 22.20 7.04
C THR A 36 8.25 22.45 7.05
N ALA A 37 7.55 22.06 5.98
CA ALA A 37 6.10 22.22 5.87
C ALA A 37 5.33 21.37 6.89
N TRP A 38 5.75 20.13 7.09
CA TRP A 38 5.20 19.24 8.12
C TRP A 38 5.42 19.81 9.53
N THR A 39 6.66 20.14 9.88
CA THR A 39 7.00 20.71 11.20
C THR A 39 6.20 21.97 11.46
N PHE A 40 6.06 22.85 10.47
CA PHE A 40 5.22 24.05 10.60
C PHE A 40 3.77 23.69 10.96
N GLY A 41 3.13 22.78 10.21
CA GLY A 41 1.75 22.37 10.48
C GLY A 41 1.59 21.65 11.82
N ALA A 42 2.51 20.76 12.15
CA ALA A 42 2.51 20.01 13.40
C ALA A 42 2.71 20.93 14.62
N THR A 43 3.62 21.90 14.54
CA THR A 43 3.80 22.92 15.59
C THR A 43 2.58 23.81 15.70
N ALA A 44 1.98 24.24 14.59
CA ALA A 44 0.80 25.12 14.60
C ALA A 44 -0.40 24.48 15.32
N LEU A 45 -0.56 23.16 15.23
CA LEU A 45 -1.62 22.42 15.95
C LEU A 45 -1.16 21.88 17.31
N GLY A 46 0.01 22.26 17.81
CA GLY A 46 0.51 21.85 19.13
C GLY A 46 0.99 20.39 19.20
N LEU A 47 1.06 19.67 18.07
CA LEU A 47 1.45 18.27 18.04
C LEU A 47 2.86 18.06 18.60
N LEU A 48 3.81 18.94 18.24
CA LEU A 48 5.21 18.85 18.66
C LEU A 48 5.51 19.49 20.03
N GLY A 49 4.50 20.01 20.73
CA GLY A 49 4.64 20.57 22.07
C GLY A 49 4.15 19.63 23.18
N ASP A 50 4.15 20.12 24.43
CA ASP A 50 3.69 19.35 25.59
C ASP A 50 2.17 19.41 25.82
N GLY A 51 1.48 20.37 25.18
CA GLY A 51 0.02 20.53 25.28
C GLY A 51 -0.77 19.64 24.33
N ASP A 52 -2.10 19.67 24.44
CA ASP A 52 -3.01 18.89 23.59
C ASP A 52 -2.97 19.33 22.12
N VAL A 53 -3.24 18.38 21.21
CA VAL A 53 -3.38 18.69 19.78
C VAL A 53 -4.66 19.47 19.55
N GLN A 54 -4.56 20.63 18.93
CA GLN A 54 -5.66 21.56 18.74
C GLN A 54 -6.46 21.22 17.46
N LEU A 55 -7.31 20.20 17.53
CA LEU A 55 -8.23 19.82 16.44
C LEU A 55 -9.67 20.24 16.78
N ALA A 56 -10.24 21.18 16.02
CA ALA A 56 -11.63 21.60 16.22
C ALA A 56 -12.61 20.79 15.35
N ARG A 57 -12.14 20.32 14.18
CA ARG A 57 -12.90 19.49 13.26
C ARG A 57 -12.01 18.40 12.68
N ALA A 58 -12.64 17.34 12.16
CA ALA A 58 -11.92 16.25 11.49
C ALA A 58 -11.01 16.76 10.36
N GLN A 59 -11.45 17.77 9.60
CA GLN A 59 -10.68 18.34 8.48
C GLN A 59 -9.33 18.92 8.91
N ASP A 60 -9.22 19.40 10.15
CA ASP A 60 -7.99 20.00 10.69
C ASP A 60 -6.89 18.94 10.83
N GLY A 61 -7.28 17.69 11.09
CA GLY A 61 -6.36 16.57 11.34
C GLY A 61 -5.98 15.78 10.09
N ILE A 62 -6.77 15.79 9.01
CA ILE A 62 -6.61 14.87 7.86
C ILE A 62 -5.22 14.94 7.23
N MET A 63 -4.74 16.15 6.91
CA MET A 63 -3.42 16.32 6.28
C MET A 63 -2.29 15.95 7.24
N LEU A 64 -2.40 16.32 8.52
CA LEU A 64 -1.38 15.95 9.49
C LEU A 64 -1.32 14.44 9.69
N ALA A 65 -2.48 13.80 9.84
CA ALA A 65 -2.60 12.35 10.00
C ALA A 65 -1.97 11.63 8.81
N TRP A 66 -2.28 12.06 7.59
CA TRP A 66 -1.65 11.57 6.37
C TRP A 66 -0.12 11.66 6.44
N PHE A 67 0.43 12.82 6.80
CA PHE A 67 1.88 13.03 6.80
C PHE A 67 2.61 12.28 7.91
N THR A 68 1.94 11.82 8.97
CA THR A 68 2.60 10.97 9.97
C THR A 68 3.21 9.72 9.37
N GLY A 69 2.57 9.14 8.34
CA GLY A 69 3.09 7.97 7.63
C GLY A 69 4.46 8.19 6.96
N GLU A 70 4.92 9.44 6.82
CA GLU A 70 6.21 9.78 6.21
C GLU A 70 7.18 10.47 7.19
N PHE A 71 6.67 11.18 8.21
CA PHE A 71 7.48 12.08 9.04
C PHE A 71 7.42 11.81 10.55
N ALA A 72 6.58 10.90 11.04
CA ALA A 72 6.41 10.68 12.48
C ALA A 72 6.11 9.23 12.86
N ASP A 73 6.62 8.80 14.00
CA ASP A 73 6.29 7.52 14.61
C ASP A 73 6.25 7.64 16.15
N GLY A 74 5.97 6.53 16.83
CA GLY A 74 6.05 6.42 18.28
C GLY A 74 5.12 7.41 18.97
N ALA A 75 5.66 8.18 19.92
CA ALA A 75 4.88 9.09 20.76
C ALA A 75 4.16 10.19 19.96
N VAL A 76 4.80 10.75 18.93
CA VAL A 76 4.21 11.83 18.11
C VAL A 76 3.04 11.29 17.30
N LYS A 77 3.22 10.14 16.63
CA LYS A 77 2.14 9.50 15.87
C LYS A 77 0.98 9.14 16.79
N ARG A 78 1.22 8.47 17.93
CA ARG A 78 0.18 8.14 18.92
C ARG A 78 -0.58 9.37 19.40
N LYS A 79 0.11 10.43 19.80
CA LYS A 79 -0.51 11.68 20.27
C LYS A 79 -1.48 12.27 19.25
N LEU A 80 -1.14 12.27 17.96
CA LEU A 80 -2.05 12.74 16.92
C LEU A 80 -3.25 11.81 16.76
N TRP A 81 -3.01 10.49 16.71
CA TRP A 81 -4.08 9.52 16.51
C TRP A 81 -5.06 9.47 17.68
N ASP A 82 -4.58 9.62 18.92
CA ASP A 82 -5.42 9.77 20.12
C ASP A 82 -6.33 11.01 20.00
N ALA A 83 -5.82 12.12 19.47
CA ALA A 83 -6.61 13.32 19.23
C ALA A 83 -7.59 13.16 18.04
N CYS A 84 -7.23 12.35 17.04
CA CYS A 84 -8.07 12.09 15.87
C CYS A 84 -9.19 11.08 16.14
N ASP A 85 -9.04 10.16 17.08
CA ASP A 85 -9.93 9.01 17.29
C ASP A 85 -11.41 9.43 17.42
N ALA A 86 -11.67 10.45 18.26
CA ALA A 86 -13.02 10.98 18.46
C ALA A 86 -13.59 11.70 17.23
N LEU A 87 -12.74 12.31 16.40
CA LEU A 87 -13.16 13.13 15.25
C LEU A 87 -13.28 12.31 13.95
N PHE A 88 -12.49 11.25 13.81
CA PHE A 88 -12.43 10.46 12.58
C PHE A 88 -13.45 9.31 12.57
N GLU A 89 -13.94 8.90 13.74
CA GLU A 89 -14.97 7.86 13.88
C GLU A 89 -14.59 6.56 13.15
N PRO A 90 -13.47 5.89 13.54
CA PRO A 90 -13.08 4.62 12.94
C PRO A 90 -14.17 3.57 13.16
N ARG A 91 -14.53 2.84 12.11
CA ARG A 91 -15.52 1.75 12.14
C ARG A 91 -15.02 0.55 11.37
N PHE A 92 -15.29 -0.62 11.93
CA PHE A 92 -15.14 -1.89 11.24
C PHE A 92 -16.54 -2.46 11.02
N ASP A 93 -16.92 -2.60 9.75
CA ASP A 93 -18.15 -3.26 9.34
C ASP A 93 -17.91 -4.77 9.29
N GLN A 94 -18.60 -5.53 10.15
CA GLN A 94 -18.37 -6.97 10.27
C GLN A 94 -18.92 -7.78 9.09
N ASP A 95 -19.93 -7.26 8.39
CA ASP A 95 -20.59 -7.98 7.30
C ASP A 95 -19.76 -7.88 6.01
N SER A 96 -19.21 -6.70 5.74
CA SER A 96 -18.34 -6.45 4.59
C SER A 96 -16.86 -6.70 4.87
N GLY A 97 -16.44 -6.66 6.14
CA GLY A 97 -15.04 -6.70 6.55
C GLY A 97 -14.28 -5.39 6.28
N GLU A 98 -14.98 -4.30 5.97
CA GLU A 98 -14.36 -3.02 5.63
C GLU A 98 -14.05 -2.18 6.88
N PHE A 99 -12.86 -1.60 6.91
CA PHE A 99 -12.46 -0.59 7.90
C PHE A 99 -12.47 0.80 7.29
N THR A 100 -13.16 1.76 7.94
CA THR A 100 -13.35 3.11 7.40
C THR A 100 -13.38 4.18 8.50
N PHE A 101 -13.04 5.41 8.13
CA PHE A 101 -13.22 6.63 8.92
C PHE A 101 -14.38 7.45 8.35
N ASN A 102 -15.29 7.90 9.22
CA ASN A 102 -16.53 8.58 8.82
C ASN A 102 -16.50 10.10 8.98
N PHE A 103 -15.58 10.63 9.79
CA PHE A 103 -15.32 12.07 9.92
C PHE A 103 -16.55 12.93 10.29
N GLY A 104 -17.59 12.34 10.91
CA GLY A 104 -18.80 13.05 11.31
C GLY A 104 -19.73 13.47 10.16
N PHE A 105 -19.55 12.93 8.94
CA PHE A 105 -20.39 13.29 7.80
C PHE A 105 -21.75 12.57 7.77
N ASN A 106 -21.94 11.50 8.56
CA ASN A 106 -23.16 10.70 8.59
C ASN A 106 -23.62 10.24 7.18
N GLU A 107 -22.66 9.74 6.38
CA GLU A 107 -22.89 9.28 5.01
C GLU A 107 -22.88 7.74 4.94
N PRO A 108 -23.68 7.12 4.05
CA PRO A 108 -23.72 5.67 3.89
C PRO A 108 -22.45 5.11 3.23
N HIS A 109 -21.72 5.95 2.49
CA HIS A 109 -20.47 5.57 1.82
C HIS A 109 -19.37 6.52 2.27
N PRO A 110 -18.36 6.03 3.02
CA PRO A 110 -17.33 6.88 3.58
C PRO A 110 -16.48 7.54 2.48
N ARG A 111 -16.00 8.76 2.77
CA ARG A 111 -15.28 9.59 1.79
C ARG A 111 -13.95 8.95 1.40
N GLY A 112 -13.86 8.44 0.17
CA GLY A 112 -12.69 7.73 -0.35
C GLY A 112 -11.38 8.53 -0.30
N GLN A 113 -11.39 9.81 -0.68
CA GLN A 113 -10.16 10.62 -0.66
C GLN A 113 -9.63 10.88 0.77
N CYS A 114 -10.52 11.15 1.73
CA CYS A 114 -10.12 11.37 3.12
C CYS A 114 -9.64 10.06 3.76
N ASN A 115 -10.38 8.96 3.53
CA ASN A 115 -9.97 7.63 3.96
C ASN A 115 -8.60 7.25 3.39
N ALA A 116 -8.37 7.41 2.09
CA ALA A 116 -7.10 7.08 1.46
C ALA A 116 -5.92 7.85 2.08
N ARG A 117 -6.08 9.17 2.32
CA ARG A 117 -5.05 10.01 2.96
C ARG A 117 -4.74 9.54 4.39
N VAL A 118 -5.78 9.37 5.19
CA VAL A 118 -5.66 9.00 6.60
C VAL A 118 -5.12 7.57 6.75
N MET A 119 -5.58 6.64 5.90
CA MET A 119 -5.08 5.26 5.87
C MET A 119 -3.59 5.20 5.53
N ALA A 120 -3.10 6.01 4.58
CA ALA A 120 -1.67 6.10 4.31
C ALA A 120 -0.88 6.53 5.57
N GLY A 121 -1.39 7.50 6.31
CA GLY A 121 -0.82 7.89 7.60
C GLY A 121 -0.84 6.78 8.66
N TRP A 122 -1.89 5.97 8.67
CA TRP A 122 -2.10 4.88 9.63
C TRP A 122 -1.12 3.73 9.37
N VAL A 123 -1.08 3.22 8.13
CA VAL A 123 -0.35 1.98 7.79
C VAL A 123 1.13 2.19 7.46
N CYS A 124 1.52 3.39 7.01
CA CYS A 124 2.91 3.64 6.66
C CYS A 124 3.79 3.89 7.89
N SER A 125 5.06 3.50 7.76
CA SER A 125 6.16 3.86 8.65
C SER A 125 6.95 5.04 8.05
N PRO A 126 7.65 5.86 8.86
CA PRO A 126 8.40 7.00 8.36
C PRO A 126 9.33 6.64 7.19
N GLY A 127 9.31 7.48 6.15
CA GLY A 127 10.07 7.26 4.91
C GLY A 127 9.48 6.23 3.95
N ALA A 128 8.40 5.54 4.28
CA ALA A 128 7.81 4.52 3.41
C ALA A 128 7.29 5.09 2.08
N TRP A 129 6.82 6.34 2.07
CA TRP A 129 6.39 6.96 0.82
C TRP A 129 7.59 7.38 -0.03
N ALA A 130 8.59 8.02 0.59
CA ALA A 130 9.79 8.41 -0.14
C ALA A 130 10.55 7.21 -0.72
N SER A 131 10.61 6.10 0.02
CA SER A 131 11.38 4.90 -0.38
C SER A 131 10.89 4.27 -1.69
N ILE A 132 9.61 4.39 -2.03
CA ILE A 132 9.07 3.91 -3.32
C ILE A 132 9.80 4.56 -4.50
N PHE A 133 10.21 5.82 -4.35
CA PHE A 133 10.87 6.60 -5.40
C PHE A 133 12.40 6.56 -5.29
N THR A 134 12.94 6.52 -4.07
CA THR A 134 14.40 6.60 -3.84
C THR A 134 15.08 5.24 -3.74
N ASN A 135 14.34 4.18 -3.39
CA ASN A 135 14.83 2.81 -3.31
C ASN A 135 13.82 1.83 -3.94
N PRO A 136 13.46 2.01 -5.22
CA PRO A 136 12.53 1.11 -5.88
C PRO A 136 13.13 -0.31 -5.97
N ASN A 137 12.33 -1.33 -5.63
CA ASN A 137 12.66 -2.70 -6.01
C ASN A 137 12.52 -2.83 -7.53
N LEU A 138 13.63 -2.64 -8.25
CA LEU A 138 13.72 -2.83 -9.70
C LEU A 138 14.12 -4.27 -10.08
N THR A 139 14.73 -5.03 -9.15
CA THR A 139 15.14 -6.41 -9.40
C THR A 139 13.95 -7.32 -9.65
N LYS A 140 12.77 -6.99 -9.09
CA LYS A 140 11.49 -7.66 -9.39
C LYS A 140 11.15 -7.80 -10.87
N HIS A 141 11.69 -6.93 -11.72
CA HIS A 141 11.45 -6.98 -13.18
C HIS A 141 12.30 -8.03 -13.90
N THR A 142 13.35 -8.53 -13.23
CA THR A 142 14.23 -9.60 -13.73
C THR A 142 14.09 -10.90 -12.94
N GLU A 143 13.47 -10.85 -11.76
CA GLU A 143 13.17 -12.03 -10.93
C GLU A 143 12.19 -12.99 -11.62
N PRO A 144 12.16 -14.26 -11.17
CA PRO A 144 11.20 -15.26 -11.63
C PRO A 144 9.76 -14.72 -11.61
N CYS A 145 9.01 -15.00 -12.66
CA CYS A 145 7.63 -14.54 -12.78
C CYS A 145 6.72 -15.57 -13.43
N VAL A 146 5.43 -15.38 -13.24
CA VAL A 146 4.36 -16.13 -13.91
C VAL A 146 3.86 -15.33 -15.11
N GLU A 147 3.70 -16.01 -16.24
CA GLU A 147 3.04 -15.53 -17.45
C GLU A 147 1.89 -16.49 -17.83
N ASP A 148 1.05 -16.08 -18.76
CA ASP A 148 -0.03 -16.90 -19.33
C ASP A 148 -1.09 -17.34 -18.29
N VAL A 149 -1.36 -16.52 -17.28
CA VAL A 149 -2.45 -16.73 -16.32
C VAL A 149 -3.80 -16.72 -17.04
N ASP A 150 -4.63 -17.73 -16.75
CA ASP A 150 -5.99 -17.92 -17.31
C ASP A 150 -7.03 -16.92 -16.76
N PHE A 151 -6.74 -15.63 -16.94
CA PHE A 151 -7.64 -14.54 -16.60
C PHE A 151 -8.72 -14.37 -17.68
N PRO A 152 -10.00 -14.10 -17.35
CA PRO A 152 -10.54 -13.71 -16.04
C PRO A 152 -11.12 -14.86 -15.21
N ARG A 153 -10.78 -16.12 -15.52
CA ARG A 153 -11.28 -17.26 -14.73
C ARG A 153 -10.50 -17.40 -13.41
N ILE A 154 -9.19 -17.16 -13.49
CA ILE A 154 -8.25 -17.31 -12.39
C ILE A 154 -7.38 -16.06 -12.29
N ALA A 155 -7.09 -15.65 -11.06
CA ALA A 155 -6.12 -14.62 -10.73
C ALA A 155 -5.04 -15.21 -9.82
N MET A 156 -3.86 -14.58 -9.80
CA MET A 156 -2.85 -14.88 -8.78
C MET A 156 -3.19 -14.11 -7.51
N SER A 157 -3.38 -14.82 -6.39
CA SER A 157 -3.43 -14.22 -5.05
C SER A 157 -2.04 -14.00 -4.48
N GLU A 158 -1.06 -14.77 -4.93
CA GLU A 158 0.35 -14.62 -4.57
C GLU A 158 1.25 -15.01 -5.75
N ALA A 159 2.27 -14.20 -6.02
CA ALA A 159 3.32 -14.51 -6.99
C ALA A 159 4.55 -13.65 -6.69
N HIS A 160 5.46 -14.18 -5.88
CA HIS A 160 6.68 -13.45 -5.51
C HIS A 160 7.88 -14.38 -5.34
N TRP A 161 9.04 -13.87 -5.71
CA TRP A 161 10.33 -14.53 -5.48
C TRP A 161 10.89 -14.08 -4.14
N ASP A 162 11.24 -15.02 -3.26
CA ASP A 162 11.79 -14.71 -1.93
C ASP A 162 13.33 -14.63 -1.89
N GLY A 163 13.99 -14.89 -3.03
CA GLY A 163 15.45 -15.02 -3.14
C GLY A 163 15.92 -16.44 -3.42
N ASN A 164 15.11 -17.45 -3.09
CA ASN A 164 15.44 -18.87 -3.21
C ASN A 164 14.32 -19.70 -3.86
N ALA A 165 13.06 -19.34 -3.63
CA ALA A 165 11.90 -20.02 -4.16
C ALA A 165 10.85 -19.04 -4.69
N LEU A 166 10.07 -19.50 -5.67
CA LEU A 166 8.92 -18.77 -6.19
C LEU A 166 7.67 -19.23 -5.44
N VAL A 167 7.09 -18.32 -4.66
CA VAL A 167 5.86 -18.54 -3.89
C VAL A 167 4.66 -18.14 -4.73
N LEU A 168 3.67 -19.03 -4.78
CA LEU A 168 2.56 -18.98 -5.72
C LEU A 168 1.25 -19.32 -5.04
N ALA A 169 0.18 -18.58 -5.34
CA ALA A 169 -1.18 -18.96 -5.02
C ALA A 169 -2.13 -18.46 -6.12
N ALA A 170 -3.05 -19.32 -6.54
CA ALA A 170 -4.05 -19.01 -7.55
C ALA A 170 -5.45 -19.03 -6.92
N SER A 171 -6.26 -18.04 -7.25
CA SER A 171 -7.64 -17.91 -6.75
C SER A 171 -8.61 -17.84 -7.92
N ALA A 172 -9.72 -18.55 -7.78
CA ALA A 172 -10.83 -18.44 -8.70
C ALA A 172 -11.45 -17.04 -8.66
N CYS A 173 -11.75 -16.46 -9.82
CA CYS A 173 -12.44 -15.17 -9.90
C CYS A 173 -13.96 -15.27 -9.71
N ASN A 174 -14.51 -16.49 -9.67
CA ASN A 174 -15.91 -16.78 -9.34
C ASN A 174 -16.08 -18.24 -8.89
N ASP A 175 -17.23 -18.55 -8.29
CA ASP A 175 -17.52 -19.88 -7.72
C ASP A 175 -17.44 -21.04 -8.73
N SER A 176 -17.70 -20.79 -10.02
CA SER A 176 -17.71 -21.86 -11.04
C SER A 176 -16.31 -22.41 -11.36
N THR A 177 -15.27 -21.67 -11.01
CA THR A 177 -13.86 -22.05 -11.23
C THR A 177 -13.10 -22.34 -9.94
N ASN A 178 -13.79 -22.32 -8.79
CA ASN A 178 -13.18 -22.68 -7.51
C ASN A 178 -12.70 -24.13 -7.52
N GLY A 179 -11.45 -24.35 -7.17
CA GLY A 179 -10.81 -25.68 -7.21
C GLY A 179 -10.49 -26.19 -8.62
N ALA A 180 -10.65 -25.37 -9.67
CA ALA A 180 -10.22 -25.73 -11.01
C ALA A 180 -8.69 -25.79 -11.09
N ARG A 181 -8.16 -26.78 -11.82
CA ARG A 181 -6.73 -26.83 -12.17
C ARG A 181 -6.47 -25.95 -13.39
N THR A 182 -5.33 -25.27 -13.38
CA THR A 182 -4.88 -24.44 -14.49
C THR A 182 -3.38 -24.55 -14.68
N THR A 183 -2.95 -24.46 -15.94
CA THR A 183 -1.53 -24.44 -16.30
C THR A 183 -1.11 -23.03 -16.61
N MET A 184 0.04 -22.63 -16.09
CA MET A 184 0.67 -21.33 -16.35
C MET A 184 2.16 -21.52 -16.57
N ARG A 185 2.81 -20.50 -17.13
CA ARG A 185 4.24 -20.56 -17.44
C ARG A 185 5.04 -19.76 -16.42
N VAL A 186 6.10 -20.35 -15.90
CA VAL A 186 7.11 -19.65 -15.11
C VAL A 186 8.29 -19.31 -16.02
N ARG A 187 8.84 -18.10 -15.87
CA ARG A 187 10.02 -17.63 -16.60
C ARG A 187 11.05 -17.02 -15.67
N ARG A 188 12.24 -16.79 -16.23
CA ARG A 188 13.38 -16.13 -15.59
C ARG A 188 13.86 -16.88 -14.33
N LEU A 189 13.69 -18.20 -14.32
CA LEU A 189 14.28 -19.05 -13.29
C LEU A 189 15.82 -18.99 -13.42
N PRO A 190 16.53 -18.90 -12.28
CA PRO A 190 17.97 -18.61 -12.28
C PRO A 190 18.84 -19.76 -12.82
N VAL A 191 18.33 -21.00 -12.79
CA VAL A 191 19.05 -22.21 -13.21
C VAL A 191 18.12 -23.18 -13.93
N ASP A 192 18.65 -23.83 -14.96
CA ASP A 192 18.02 -24.98 -15.61
C ASP A 192 18.22 -26.24 -14.77
N GLY A 193 17.36 -27.25 -14.97
CA GLY A 193 17.44 -28.54 -14.28
C GLY A 193 16.14 -28.92 -13.58
N GLU A 194 16.24 -29.78 -12.58
CA GLU A 194 15.07 -30.27 -11.84
C GLU A 194 14.68 -29.31 -10.72
N TRP A 195 13.40 -28.97 -10.71
CA TRP A 195 12.75 -28.17 -9.70
C TRP A 195 11.58 -28.94 -9.10
N GLN A 196 11.18 -28.57 -7.90
CA GLN A 196 10.09 -29.17 -7.17
C GLN A 196 9.03 -28.11 -6.87
N LEU A 197 7.80 -28.36 -7.32
CA LEU A 197 6.62 -27.60 -6.92
C LEU A 197 5.96 -28.32 -5.75
N THR A 198 5.95 -27.71 -4.57
CA THR A 198 5.39 -28.29 -3.34
C THR A 198 4.20 -27.47 -2.85
N GLY A 199 3.04 -28.10 -2.68
CA GLY A 199 1.86 -27.48 -2.08
C GLY A 199 1.92 -27.46 -0.56
N SER A 200 1.11 -26.62 0.07
CA SER A 200 1.00 -26.53 1.54
C SER A 200 0.54 -27.84 2.21
N ASP A 201 -0.07 -28.76 1.46
CA ASP A 201 -0.45 -30.10 1.91
C ASP A 201 0.71 -31.12 1.89
N GLY A 202 1.90 -30.69 1.44
CA GLY A 202 3.10 -31.52 1.30
C GLY A 202 3.14 -32.35 0.02
N THR A 203 2.16 -32.20 -0.89
CA THR A 203 2.23 -32.83 -2.20
C THR A 203 3.25 -32.12 -3.08
N SER A 204 4.09 -32.91 -3.76
CA SER A 204 5.18 -32.37 -4.59
C SER A 204 5.14 -32.93 -6.00
N THR A 205 5.30 -32.06 -6.99
CA THR A 205 5.39 -32.41 -8.43
C THR A 205 6.70 -31.89 -9.00
N SER A 206 7.46 -32.75 -9.68
CA SER A 206 8.75 -32.37 -10.28
C SER A 206 8.52 -31.61 -11.60
N CYS A 207 9.35 -30.61 -11.85
CA CYS A 207 9.30 -29.75 -13.02
C CYS A 207 10.70 -29.65 -13.63
N HIS A 208 10.82 -29.83 -14.93
CA HIS A 208 12.09 -29.63 -15.63
C HIS A 208 12.15 -28.21 -16.20
N VAL A 209 13.14 -27.45 -15.77
CA VAL A 209 13.39 -26.08 -16.22
C VAL A 209 14.42 -26.07 -17.34
N ALA A 210 14.07 -25.45 -18.45
CA ALA A 210 14.95 -25.29 -19.60
C ALA A 210 14.86 -23.85 -20.15
N GLY A 211 16.01 -23.21 -20.36
CA GLY A 211 16.06 -21.80 -20.77
C GLY A 211 15.47 -20.84 -19.72
N GLY A 212 15.50 -21.22 -18.44
CA GLY A 212 14.89 -20.47 -17.35
C GLY A 212 13.37 -20.48 -17.35
N GLU A 213 12.74 -21.45 -18.04
CA GLU A 213 11.28 -21.57 -18.15
C GLU A 213 10.78 -22.98 -17.81
N THR A 214 9.57 -23.06 -17.25
CA THR A 214 8.81 -24.31 -17.09
C THR A 214 7.32 -24.02 -17.08
N ALA A 215 6.50 -25.02 -17.41
CA ALA A 215 5.07 -24.99 -17.12
C ALA A 215 4.81 -25.56 -15.71
N ILE A 216 3.82 -25.02 -15.02
CA ILE A 216 3.34 -25.53 -13.74
C ILE A 216 1.82 -25.63 -13.76
N GLU A 217 1.26 -26.53 -12.96
CA GLU A 217 -0.18 -26.65 -12.73
C GLU A 217 -0.51 -26.25 -11.30
N LEU A 218 -1.45 -25.32 -11.12
CA LEU A 218 -1.97 -24.90 -9.82
C LEU A 218 -3.47 -25.17 -9.73
N ILE A 219 -3.97 -25.32 -8.51
CA ILE A 219 -5.40 -25.35 -8.20
C ILE A 219 -5.87 -23.96 -7.76
N ALA A 220 -7.02 -23.52 -8.27
CA ALA A 220 -7.59 -22.20 -8.00
C ALA A 220 -8.43 -22.18 -6.71
N ASP A 221 -7.80 -22.45 -5.57
CA ASP A 221 -8.43 -22.47 -4.24
C ASP A 221 -7.69 -21.60 -3.20
N SER A 222 -6.70 -20.81 -3.64
CA SER A 222 -5.83 -19.97 -2.82
C SER A 222 -4.85 -20.75 -1.92
N SER A 223 -4.66 -22.05 -2.14
CA SER A 223 -3.57 -22.78 -1.51
C SER A 223 -2.22 -22.27 -2.00
N THR A 224 -1.25 -22.20 -1.08
CA THR A 224 0.11 -21.77 -1.39
C THR A 224 0.94 -22.93 -1.91
N PHE A 225 1.76 -22.63 -2.92
CA PHE A 225 2.75 -23.51 -3.52
C PHE A 225 4.11 -22.83 -3.54
N THR A 226 5.16 -23.63 -3.40
CA THR A 226 6.55 -23.19 -3.47
C THR A 226 7.26 -23.94 -4.59
N LEU A 227 7.89 -23.22 -5.51
CA LEU A 227 8.71 -23.77 -6.59
C LEU A 227 10.20 -23.52 -6.27
N GLU A 228 10.96 -24.58 -6.05
CA GLU A 228 12.37 -24.53 -5.61
C GLU A 228 13.26 -25.52 -6.39
N VAL A 229 14.56 -25.24 -6.46
CA VAL A 229 15.54 -26.13 -7.09
C VAL A 229 15.83 -27.34 -6.21
N THR A 230 15.97 -28.53 -6.81
CA THR A 230 16.28 -29.79 -6.10
C THR A 230 17.78 -29.96 -5.84
#